data_AF-A0A1G7Y0J4-F1
#
_entry.id   AF-A0A1G7Y0J4-F1
#
_cell.length_a   1.000
_cell.length_b   1.000
_cell.length_c   1.000
_cell.angle_alpha   90.00
_cell.angle_beta   90.00
_cell.angle_gamma   90.00
#
_symmetry.space_group_name_H-M   'P 1'
#
loop_
_entity.id
_entity.type
_entity.pdbx_description
1 polymer ?
#
loop_
_entity_poly.entity_id
_entity_poly.type
_entity_poly.pdbx_seq_one_letter_code
_entity_poly.pdbx_strand_id
1 'polypeptide(L)'
;MNLAFWRYLLILSLLFIFWGDFFDSGGTLNQLAFNFALFYPVGFLVGYRGKSENLVSAYIAAFLFNLLSYLIAYLVEFPIESWLIVVADFTSLVVYLNIGIYVGRRAQSKE
;
A
#
# COMPACT_ATOMS: atom_id res chain seq x y z
N MET A 1 -10.49 9.69 12.25
CA MET A 1 -9.93 8.35 11.97
C MET A 1 -9.57 7.62 13.25
N ASN A 2 -9.57 6.28 13.26
CA ASN A 2 -9.21 5.45 14.42
C ASN A 2 -7.69 5.17 14.47
N LEU A 3 -7.22 4.60 15.59
CA LEU A 3 -5.79 4.25 15.77
C LEU A 3 -5.27 3.30 14.67
N ALA A 4 -6.10 2.35 14.24
CA ALA A 4 -5.80 1.42 13.15
C ALA A 4 -5.40 2.14 11.86
N PHE A 5 -6.18 3.14 11.45
CA PHE A 5 -5.88 3.95 10.27
C PHE A 5 -4.49 4.59 10.36
N TRP A 6 -4.19 5.26 11.48
CA TRP A 6 -2.91 5.97 11.65
C TRP A 6 -1.74 5.00 11.67
N ARG A 7 -1.92 3.80 12.25
CA ARG A 7 -0.92 2.73 12.21
C ARG A 7 -0.62 2.29 10.79
N TYR A 8 -1.64 2.03 9.97
CA TYR A 8 -1.42 1.60 8.58
C TYR A 8 -0.83 2.71 7.72
N LEU A 9 -1.25 3.95 7.92
CA LEU A 9 -0.66 5.10 7.24
C LEU A 9 0.82 5.24 7.59
N LEU A 10 1.19 5.13 8.87
CA LEU A 10 2.58 5.16 9.32
C LEU A 10 3.40 4.03 8.68
N ILE A 11 2.87 2.80 8.68
CA ILE A 11 3.56 1.66 8.06
C ILE A 11 3.78 1.90 6.56
N LEU A 12 2.77 2.38 5.84
CA LEU A 12 2.88 2.72 4.42
C LEU A 12 3.96 3.77 4.18
N SER A 13 3.97 4.85 4.96
CA SER A 13 4.98 5.89 4.85
C SER A 13 6.39 5.37 5.11
N LEU A 14 6.57 4.50 6.12
CA LEU A 14 7.87 3.89 6.41
C LEU A 14 8.32 2.95 5.29
N LEU A 15 7.41 2.12 4.77
CA LEU A 15 7.70 1.23 3.63
C LEU A 15 8.05 2.05 2.38
N PHE A 16 7.37 3.16 2.14
CA PHE A 16 7.64 4.02 1.00
C PHE A 16 9.03 4.64 1.07
N ILE A 17 9.43 5.17 2.23
CA ILE A 17 10.78 5.70 2.43
C ILE A 17 11.81 4.58 2.29
N PHE A 18 11.55 3.41 2.86
CA PHE A 18 12.48 2.29 2.83
C PHE A 18 12.70 1.73 1.41
N TRP A 19 11.62 1.59 0.64
CA TRP A 19 11.66 1.01 -0.70
C TRP A 19 11.89 2.04 -1.81
N GLY A 20 11.64 3.33 -1.57
CA GLY A 20 11.70 4.37 -2.60
C GLY A 20 13.05 4.43 -3.32
N ASP A 21 14.14 4.26 -2.59
CA ASP A 21 15.50 4.24 -3.15
C ASP A 21 15.86 2.92 -3.84
N PHE A 22 15.12 1.83 -3.57
CA PHE A 22 15.37 0.52 -4.16
C PHE A 22 14.65 0.33 -5.50
N PHE A 23 13.49 0.99 -5.66
CA PHE A 23 12.67 0.94 -6.87
C PHE A 23 12.79 2.27 -7.66
N ASP A 24 14.02 2.72 -7.92
CA ASP A 24 14.32 3.97 -8.61
C ASP A 24 14.26 3.87 -10.16
N SER A 25 14.36 2.64 -10.69
CA SER A 25 14.32 2.40 -12.13
C SER A 25 12.91 2.52 -12.72
N GLY A 26 12.80 3.17 -13.88
CA GLY A 26 11.52 3.25 -14.61
C GLY A 26 11.04 1.88 -15.09
N GLY A 27 9.74 1.76 -15.36
CA GLY A 27 9.16 0.58 -16.01
C GLY A 27 8.12 -0.18 -15.18
N THR A 28 7.19 -0.82 -15.90
CA THR A 28 5.98 -1.43 -15.32
C THR A 28 6.26 -2.51 -14.29
N LEU A 29 7.30 -3.33 -14.49
CA LEU A 29 7.63 -4.41 -13.56
C LEU A 29 8.17 -3.87 -12.24
N ASN A 30 9.01 -2.82 -12.29
CA ASN A 30 9.54 -2.18 -11.09
C ASN A 30 8.41 -1.52 -10.28
N GLN A 31 7.46 -0.88 -10.97
CA GLN A 31 6.28 -0.31 -10.35
C GLN A 31 5.35 -1.34 -9.71
N LEU A 32 5.08 -2.45 -10.40
CA LEU A 32 4.28 -3.55 -9.83
C LEU A 32 4.95 -4.15 -8.60
N ALA A 33 6.29 -4.28 -8.63
CA ALA A 33 7.06 -4.79 -7.50
C ALA A 33 7.08 -3.80 -6.32
N PHE A 34 7.20 -2.49 -6.59
CA PHE A 34 7.10 -1.45 -5.58
C PHE A 34 5.72 -1.44 -4.90
N ASN A 35 4.64 -1.47 -5.69
CA ASN A 35 3.27 -1.54 -5.16
C ASN A 35 3.06 -2.81 -4.33
N PHE A 36 3.62 -3.94 -4.76
CA PHE A 36 3.60 -5.16 -3.96
C PHE A 36 4.33 -4.94 -2.63
N ALA A 37 5.56 -4.42 -2.65
CA ALA A 37 6.38 -4.17 -1.46
C ALA A 37 5.71 -3.19 -0.46
N LEU A 38 4.85 -2.30 -0.94
CA LEU A 38 4.07 -1.39 -0.09
C LEU A 38 2.79 -2.02 0.46
N PHE A 39 1.92 -2.50 -0.43
CA PHE A 39 0.55 -2.85 -0.05
C PHE A 39 0.43 -4.27 0.50
N TYR A 40 1.25 -5.22 0.04
CA TYR A 40 1.19 -6.59 0.53
C TYR A 40 1.51 -6.71 2.03
N PRO A 41 2.60 -6.11 2.58
CA PRO A 41 2.90 -6.22 4.01
C PRO A 41 1.80 -5.62 4.89
N VAL A 42 1.22 -4.49 4.48
CA VAL A 42 0.08 -3.88 5.18
C VAL A 42 -1.11 -4.82 5.15
N GLY A 43 -1.45 -5.37 3.99
CA GLY A 43 -2.49 -6.38 3.86
C GLY A 43 -2.24 -7.58 4.78
N PHE A 44 -1.01 -8.08 4.82
CA PHE A 44 -0.62 -9.20 5.68
C PHE A 44 -0.87 -8.91 7.17
N LEU A 45 -0.40 -7.75 7.65
CA LEU A 45 -0.62 -7.32 9.04
C LEU A 45 -2.12 -7.16 9.36
N VAL A 46 -2.88 -6.62 8.41
CA VAL A 46 -4.34 -6.49 8.50
C VAL A 46 -5.03 -7.84 8.53
N GLY A 47 -4.50 -8.85 7.84
CA GLY A 47 -5.01 -10.21 7.87
C GLY A 47 -4.69 -10.96 9.16
N TYR A 48 -3.52 -10.68 9.75
CA TYR A 48 -3.02 -11.37 10.94
C TYR A 48 -3.58 -10.84 12.26
N ARG A 49 -4.14 -9.63 12.27
CA ARG A 49 -4.73 -8.99 13.48
C ARG A 49 -5.96 -9.74 14.03
N GLY A 50 -6.34 -9.43 15.27
CA GLY A 50 -7.58 -9.92 15.88
C GLY A 50 -8.87 -9.43 15.18
N LYS A 51 -9.95 -10.23 15.25
CA LYS A 51 -11.22 -10.02 14.53
C LYS A 51 -11.94 -8.69 14.83
N SER A 52 -11.64 -8.04 15.96
CA SER A 52 -12.35 -6.84 16.44
C SER A 52 -11.99 -5.55 15.72
N GLU A 53 -10.84 -5.49 15.05
CA GLU A 53 -10.40 -4.26 14.38
C GLU A 53 -11.11 -4.10 13.01
N ASN A 54 -11.17 -2.88 12.46
CA ASN A 54 -11.86 -2.61 11.20
C ASN A 54 -10.92 -2.73 9.99
N LEU A 55 -11.27 -3.56 8.99
CA LEU A 55 -10.47 -3.75 7.77
C LEU A 55 -10.50 -2.50 6.89
N VAL A 56 -11.62 -1.76 6.91
CA VAL A 56 -11.85 -0.57 6.09
C VAL A 56 -10.81 0.50 6.37
N SER A 57 -10.32 0.59 7.61
CA SER A 57 -9.25 1.53 7.97
C SER A 57 -7.98 1.34 7.14
N ALA A 58 -7.62 0.10 6.78
CA ALA A 58 -6.45 -0.18 5.98
C ALA A 58 -6.64 0.23 4.51
N TYR A 59 -7.83 -0.02 3.95
CA TYR A 59 -8.17 0.43 2.60
C TYR A 59 -8.17 1.96 2.50
N ILE A 60 -8.78 2.65 3.46
CA ILE A 60 -8.78 4.11 3.48
C ILE A 60 -7.36 4.65 3.65
N ALA A 61 -6.54 4.05 4.53
CA ALA A 61 -5.15 4.45 4.70
C ALA A 61 -4.33 4.27 3.41
N ALA A 62 -4.42 3.11 2.76
CA ALA A 62 -3.73 2.84 1.51
C ALA A 62 -4.20 3.77 0.39
N PHE A 63 -5.51 3.99 0.27
CA PHE A 63 -6.07 4.87 -0.76
C PHE A 63 -5.60 6.32 -0.57
N LEU A 64 -5.71 6.84 0.65
CA LEU A 64 -5.27 8.21 0.95
C LEU A 64 -3.76 8.35 0.80
N PHE A 65 -2.98 7.36 1.22
CA PHE A 65 -1.54 7.35 1.02
C PHE A 65 -1.19 7.47 -0.47
N ASN A 66 -1.80 6.64 -1.32
CA ASN A 66 -1.54 6.64 -2.76
C ASN A 66 -2.03 7.94 -3.43
N LEU A 67 -3.18 8.47 -2.99
CA LEU A 67 -3.67 9.76 -3.49
C LEU A 67 -2.72 10.91 -3.11
N LEU A 68 -2.24 10.92 -1.86
CA LEU A 68 -1.34 11.96 -1.37
C LEU A 68 0.03 11.89 -2.03
N SER A 69 0.57 10.70 -2.32
CA SER A 69 1.85 10.56 -3.03
C SER A 69 1.78 11.19 -4.42
N TYR A 70 0.69 10.93 -5.17
CA TYR A 70 0.48 11.55 -6.47
C TYR A 70 0.20 13.05 -6.39
N LEU A 71 -0.54 13.51 -5.38
CA LEU A 71 -0.75 14.94 -5.16
C LEU A 71 0.57 15.66 -4.87
N ILE A 72 1.44 15.07 -4.05
CA ILE A 72 2.76 15.63 -3.76
C ILE A 72 3.60 15.64 -5.03
N ALA A 73 3.67 14.53 -5.77
CA ALA A 73 4.40 14.46 -7.04
C ALA A 73 3.96 15.55 -8.02
N TYR A 74 2.65 15.80 -8.13
CA TYR A 74 2.11 16.90 -8.93
C TYR A 74 2.54 18.28 -8.41
N LEU A 75 2.46 18.52 -7.10
CA LEU A 75 2.82 19.81 -6.49
C LEU A 75 4.32 20.13 -6.56
N VAL A 76 5.18 19.12 -6.54
CA VAL A 76 6.64 19.28 -6.65
C VAL A 76 7.16 19.13 -8.09
N GLU A 77 6.25 19.09 -9.08
CA GLU A 77 6.55 18.94 -10.50
C GLU A 77 7.38 17.69 -10.83
N PHE A 78 7.24 16.63 -10.02
CA PHE A 78 7.88 15.34 -10.28
C PHE A 78 7.16 14.66 -11.46
N PRO A 79 7.90 14.15 -12.46
CA PRO A 79 7.30 13.63 -13.68
C PRO A 79 6.45 12.39 -13.41
N ILE A 80 5.16 12.48 -13.77
CA ILE A 80 4.26 11.32 -13.84
C ILE A 80 4.34 10.77 -15.26
N GLU A 81 4.96 9.61 -15.45
CA GLU A 81 5.19 9.03 -16.78
C GLU A 81 3.89 8.80 -17.56
N SER A 82 2.83 8.34 -16.90
CA SER A 82 1.54 8.06 -17.53
C SER A 82 0.38 8.02 -16.54
N TRP A 83 -0.81 8.47 -16.96
CA TRP A 83 -2.04 8.27 -16.19
C TRP A 83 -2.48 6.80 -16.11
N LEU A 84 -2.06 5.96 -17.06
CA LEU A 84 -2.30 4.51 -17.00
C LEU A 84 -1.58 3.88 -15.80
N ILE A 85 -0.40 4.38 -15.49
CA ILE A 85 0.39 3.96 -14.33
C ILE A 85 -0.35 4.32 -13.02
N VAL A 86 -0.91 5.54 -12.93
CA VAL A 86 -1.71 5.96 -11.77
C VAL A 86 -2.87 4.99 -11.55
N VAL A 87 -3.61 4.65 -12.60
CA VAL A 87 -4.72 3.69 -12.53
C VAL A 87 -4.23 2.29 -12.12
N ALA A 88 -3.07 1.85 -12.65
CA ALA A 88 -2.46 0.58 -12.26
C ALA A 88 -2.08 0.56 -10.77
N ASP A 89 -1.60 1.66 -10.21
CA ASP A 89 -1.27 1.76 -8.78
C ASP A 89 -2.50 1.62 -7.90
N PHE A 90 -3.58 2.34 -8.22
CA PHE A 90 -4.85 2.19 -7.48
C PHE A 90 -5.46 0.79 -7.63
N THR A 91 -5.34 0.16 -8.79
CA THR A 91 -5.84 -1.20 -9.01
C THR A 91 -5.01 -2.22 -8.23
N SER A 92 -3.67 -2.10 -8.32
CA SER A 92 -2.73 -3.01 -7.66
C SER A 92 -2.79 -2.89 -6.14
N LEU A 93 -3.09 -1.70 -5.60
CA LEU A 93 -3.41 -1.50 -4.19
C LEU A 93 -4.49 -2.46 -3.72
N VAL A 94 -5.64 -2.50 -4.41
CA VAL A 94 -6.76 -3.37 -4.01
C VAL A 94 -6.34 -4.83 -4.10
N VAL A 95 -5.65 -5.22 -5.16
CA VAL A 95 -5.21 -6.60 -5.39
C VAL A 95 -4.22 -7.06 -4.30
N TYR A 96 -3.13 -6.32 -4.10
CA TYR A 96 -2.07 -6.71 -3.19
C TYR A 96 -2.48 -6.62 -1.71
N LEU A 97 -3.31 -5.64 -1.35
CA LEU A 97 -3.88 -5.58 -0.01
C LEU A 97 -4.74 -6.82 0.28
N ASN A 98 -5.57 -7.25 -0.67
CA ASN A 98 -6.40 -8.46 -0.50
C ASN A 98 -5.56 -9.75 -0.43
N ILE A 99 -4.53 -9.87 -1.27
CA ILE A 99 -3.59 -11.00 -1.23
C ILE A 99 -2.92 -11.06 0.14
N GLY A 100 -2.40 -9.93 0.63
CA GLY A 100 -1.82 -9.83 1.97
C GLY A 100 -2.81 -10.26 3.05
N ILE A 101 -4.04 -9.72 3.03
CA ILE A 101 -5.08 -10.06 4.02
C ILE A 101 -5.37 -11.56 4.02
N TYR A 102 -5.51 -12.18 2.85
CA TYR A 102 -5.74 -13.60 2.73
C TYR A 102 -4.61 -14.42 3.37
N VAL A 103 -3.35 -14.08 3.03
CA VAL A 103 -2.18 -14.78 3.57
C VAL A 103 -2.05 -14.57 5.08
N GLY A 104 -2.27 -13.35 5.57
CA GLY A 104 -2.23 -13.02 7.00
C GLY A 104 -3.27 -13.79 7.81
N ARG A 105 -4.52 -13.88 7.32
CA ARG A 105 -5.58 -14.68 7.95
C ARG A 105 -5.22 -16.16 8.00
N ARG A 106 -4.66 -16.68 6.90
CA ARG A 106 -4.20 -18.08 6.84
C ARG A 106 -3.09 -18.33 7.85
N ALA A 107 -2.16 -17.38 8.03
CA ALA A 107 -1.10 -17.48 9.02
C ALA A 107 -1.67 -17.48 10.44
N GLN A 108 -2.57 -16.55 10.76
CA GLN A 108 -3.23 -16.47 12.07
C GLN A 108 -4.00 -17.74 12.42
N SER A 109 -4.69 -18.36 11.46
CA SER A 109 -5.49 -19.58 11.71
C SER A 109 -4.68 -20.82 12.12
N LYS A 110 -3.35 -20.76 11.99
CA LYS A 110 -2.43 -21.85 12.35
C LYS A 110 -1.84 -21.71 13.75
N GLU A 111 -2.06 -20.59 14.41
CA GLU A 111 -1.70 -20.34 15.82
C GLU A 111 -2.92 -20.60 16.72
#